data_AF-A0A511ZPK2-F1
#
_entry.id   AF-A0A511ZPK2-F1
#
_cell.length_a   1.000
_cell.length_b   1.000
_cell.length_c   1.000
_cell.angle_alpha   90.00
_cell.angle_beta   90.00
_cell.angle_gamma   90.00
#
_symmetry.space_group_name_H-M   'P 1'
#
loop_
_entity.id
_entity.type
_entity.pdbx_description
1 polymer ?
#
loop_
_entity_poly.entity_id
_entity_poly.type
_entity_poly.pdbx_seq_one_letter_code
_entity_poly.pdbx_strand_id
1 'polypeptide(L)'
;MKQSIKTYLDISEELENASYPFEELIDDDQELNEIELEKFNKINSLIKENDDNFSNYILHNTLPEGYQEESERISQYITASHQYLYKLDEALNDLTDNISEGNFSDIDMESIIDESGTVNGREQKKIEEFLNQENIHTKAFGG
;
A
#
# COMPACT_ATOMS: atom_id res chain seq x y z
N MET A 1 -5.98 20.33 1.20
CA MET A 1 -5.28 19.46 0.24
C MET A 1 -3.88 19.10 0.68
N LYS A 2 -2.92 20.04 0.81
CA LYS A 2 -1.54 19.75 1.28
C LYS A 2 -1.48 18.80 2.48
N GLN A 3 -2.20 19.13 3.55
CA GLN A 3 -2.26 18.30 4.75
C GLN A 3 -2.89 16.92 4.50
N SER A 4 -3.92 16.84 3.64
CA SER A 4 -4.57 15.58 3.29
C SER A 4 -3.60 14.64 2.56
N ILE A 5 -2.85 15.16 1.59
CA ILE A 5 -1.82 14.41 0.85
C ILE A 5 -0.72 13.94 1.81
N LYS A 6 -0.22 14.84 2.66
CA LYS A 6 0.80 14.49 3.66
C LYS A 6 0.30 13.39 4.60
N THR A 7 -0.91 13.53 5.13
CA THR A 7 -1.48 12.54 6.04
C THR A 7 -1.68 11.20 5.36
N TYR A 8 -2.18 11.18 4.13
CA TYR A 8 -2.30 9.95 3.34
C TYR A 8 -0.96 9.24 3.17
N LEU A 9 0.04 9.95 2.65
CA LEU A 9 1.38 9.41 2.38
C LEU A 9 2.12 8.96 3.65
N ASP A 10 2.06 9.75 4.71
CA ASP A 10 2.71 9.39 5.98
C ASP A 10 2.08 8.15 6.63
N ILE A 11 0.75 8.01 6.55
CA ILE A 11 0.06 6.84 7.08
C ILE A 11 0.38 5.61 6.21
N SER A 12 0.40 5.74 4.89
CA SER A 12 0.80 4.64 4.00
C SER A 12 2.20 4.13 4.35
N GLU A 13 3.17 5.04 4.44
CA GLU A 13 4.55 4.71 4.83
C GLU A 13 4.63 4.06 6.22
N GLU A 14 3.89 4.57 7.21
CA GLU A 14 3.89 3.99 8.56
C GLU A 14 3.30 2.58 8.59
N LEU A 15 2.27 2.31 7.78
CA LEU A 15 1.63 1.00 7.71
C LEU A 15 2.47 -0.01 6.91
N GLU A 16 3.08 0.40 5.80
CA GLU A 16 4.00 -0.43 5.01
C GLU A 16 5.24 -0.82 5.83
N ASN A 17 5.82 0.14 6.56
CA ASN A 17 6.91 -0.17 7.49
C ASN A 17 6.46 -1.13 8.62
N ALA A 18 5.19 -1.11 9.00
CA ALA A 18 4.64 -2.02 10.01
C ALA A 18 4.33 -3.42 9.45
N SER A 19 4.06 -3.56 8.15
CA SER A 19 3.87 -4.85 7.49
C SER A 19 5.20 -5.57 7.25
N TYR A 20 6.27 -4.83 7.00
CA TYR A 20 7.59 -5.35 6.62
C TYR A 20 8.11 -6.54 7.46
N PRO A 21 8.05 -6.53 8.80
CA PRO A 21 8.55 -7.66 9.59
C PRO A 21 7.79 -8.97 9.37
N PHE A 22 6.50 -8.90 8.99
CA PHE A 22 5.71 -10.09 8.68
C PHE A 22 6.04 -10.63 7.29
N GLU A 23 6.30 -9.74 6.36
CA GLU A 23 6.73 -10.10 5.01
C GLU A 23 8.12 -10.74 5.02
N GLU A 24 9.06 -10.24 5.82
CA GLU A 24 10.37 -10.88 6.01
C GLU A 24 10.22 -12.33 6.51
N LEU A 25 9.26 -12.59 7.41
CA LEU A 25 8.98 -13.96 7.87
C LEU A 25 8.45 -14.82 6.72
N ILE A 26 7.51 -14.31 5.93
CA ILE A 26 6.93 -15.03 4.79
C ILE A 26 7.99 -15.31 3.71
N ASP A 27 8.83 -14.33 3.38
CA ASP A 27 9.93 -14.45 2.42
C ASP A 27 10.99 -15.46 2.89
N ASP A 28 11.16 -15.64 4.21
CA ASP A 28 12.01 -16.66 4.82
C ASP A 28 11.31 -18.04 4.95
N ASP A 29 10.19 -18.26 4.26
CA ASP A 29 9.34 -19.45 4.32
C ASP A 29 8.83 -19.78 5.74
N GLN A 30 8.70 -18.76 6.61
CA GLN A 30 8.16 -18.92 7.96
C GLN A 30 6.66 -18.64 8.00
N GLU A 31 5.92 -19.52 8.67
CA GLU A 31 4.50 -19.33 8.92
C GLU A 31 4.27 -18.28 10.01
N LEU A 32 3.34 -17.36 9.77
CA LEU A 32 2.83 -16.46 10.79
C LEU A 32 1.96 -17.24 11.78
N ASN A 33 2.19 -17.05 13.08
CA ASN A 33 1.23 -17.57 14.06
C ASN A 33 -0.09 -16.76 14.04
N GLU A 34 -1.13 -17.28 14.69
CA GLU A 34 -2.47 -16.67 14.70
C GLU A 34 -2.47 -15.17 15.07
N ILE A 35 -1.65 -14.77 16.04
CA ILE A 35 -1.57 -13.37 16.50
C ILE A 35 -0.83 -12.50 15.48
N GLU A 36 0.19 -13.05 14.81
CA GLU A 36 0.93 -12.35 13.77
C GLU A 36 0.07 -12.17 12.53
N LEU A 37 -0.64 -13.22 12.11
CA LEU A 37 -1.59 -13.16 11.00
C LEU A 37 -2.72 -12.15 11.27
N GLU A 38 -3.32 -12.16 12.47
CA GLU A 38 -4.37 -11.19 12.82
C GLU A 38 -3.85 -9.73 12.76
N LYS A 39 -2.61 -9.50 13.18
CA LYS A 39 -1.96 -8.18 13.07
C LYS A 39 -1.68 -7.80 11.62
N PHE A 40 -1.14 -8.71 10.83
CA PHE A 40 -0.87 -8.50 9.40
C PHE A 40 -2.16 -8.14 8.66
N ASN A 41 -3.22 -8.92 8.84
CA ASN A 41 -4.54 -8.67 8.28
C ASN A 41 -5.10 -7.31 8.70
N LYS A 42 -4.88 -6.92 9.96
CA LYS A 42 -5.30 -5.60 10.45
C LYS A 42 -4.53 -4.47 9.77
N ILE A 43 -3.23 -4.63 9.55
CA ILE A 43 -2.41 -3.65 8.84
C ILE A 43 -2.90 -3.51 7.39
N ASN A 44 -3.06 -4.62 6.66
CA ASN A 44 -3.54 -4.61 5.27
C ASN A 44 -4.94 -3.98 5.15
N SER A 45 -5.83 -4.26 6.09
CA SER A 45 -7.14 -3.61 6.17
C SER A 45 -7.04 -2.10 6.34
N LEU A 46 -6.09 -1.61 7.16
CA LEU A 46 -5.87 -0.18 7.38
C LEU A 46 -5.22 0.49 6.15
N ILE A 47 -4.32 -0.20 5.44
CA ILE A 47 -3.73 0.26 4.19
C ILE A 47 -4.83 0.48 3.15
N LYS A 48 -5.70 -0.53 2.98
CA LYS A 48 -6.85 -0.46 2.07
C LYS A 48 -7.81 0.67 2.44
N GLU A 49 -8.13 0.81 3.73
CA GLU A 49 -8.97 1.90 4.22
C GLU A 49 -8.34 3.27 3.95
N ASN A 50 -7.04 3.43 4.13
CA ASN A 50 -6.33 4.68 3.85
C ASN A 50 -6.41 5.06 2.35
N ASP A 51 -6.17 4.09 1.46
CA ASP A 51 -6.28 4.24 0.01
C ASP A 51 -7.69 4.59 -0.43
N ASP A 52 -8.69 3.83 0.03
CA ASP A 52 -10.10 4.04 -0.28
C ASP A 52 -10.57 5.42 0.23
N ASN A 53 -10.15 5.83 1.43
CA ASN A 53 -10.49 7.13 1.98
C ASN A 53 -9.90 8.28 1.17
N PHE A 54 -8.64 8.17 0.75
CA PHE A 54 -8.00 9.20 -0.06
C PHE A 54 -8.61 9.28 -1.47
N SER A 55 -8.82 8.14 -2.12
CA SER A 55 -9.50 8.03 -3.42
C SER A 55 -10.93 8.60 -3.37
N ASN A 56 -11.70 8.25 -2.34
CA ASN A 56 -13.03 8.83 -2.14
C ASN A 56 -12.98 10.33 -1.86
N TYR A 57 -11.99 10.81 -1.12
CA TYR A 57 -11.81 12.22 -0.83
C TYR A 57 -11.54 13.03 -2.11
N ILE A 58 -10.65 12.56 -3.00
CA ILE A 58 -10.38 13.25 -4.27
C ILE A 58 -11.58 13.21 -5.22
N LEU A 59 -12.36 12.12 -5.23
CA LEU A 59 -13.51 11.96 -6.12
C LEU A 59 -14.68 12.88 -5.74
N HIS A 60 -14.91 13.09 -4.44
CA HIS A 60 -16.11 13.77 -3.94
C HIS A 60 -15.89 15.23 -3.51
N ASN A 61 -14.68 15.78 -3.70
CA ASN A 61 -14.38 17.17 -3.32
C ASN A 61 -13.83 17.97 -4.49
N THR A 62 -14.16 19.26 -4.55
CA THR A 62 -13.48 20.19 -5.46
C THR A 62 -12.09 20.50 -4.92
N LEU A 63 -11.06 20.09 -5.66
CA LEU A 63 -9.67 20.32 -5.30
C LEU A 63 -9.17 21.70 -5.78
N PRO A 64 -8.12 22.26 -5.16
CA PRO A 64 -7.46 23.46 -5.68
C PRO A 64 -6.94 23.25 -7.11
N GLU A 65 -6.80 24.34 -7.86
CA GLU A 65 -6.24 24.29 -9.22
C GLU A 65 -4.86 23.62 -9.22
N GLY A 66 -4.62 22.72 -10.18
CA GLY A 66 -3.36 21.97 -10.30
C GLY A 66 -3.24 20.73 -9.41
N TYR A 67 -4.18 20.49 -8.48
CA TYR A 67 -4.08 19.33 -7.57
C TYR A 67 -4.75 18.06 -8.08
N GLN A 68 -5.72 18.15 -8.99
CA GLN A 68 -6.51 16.97 -9.41
C GLN A 68 -5.65 15.87 -10.00
N GLU A 69 -4.89 16.19 -11.06
CA GLU A 69 -4.05 15.21 -11.77
C GLU A 69 -3.01 14.59 -10.83
N GLU A 70 -2.32 15.41 -10.04
CA GLU A 70 -1.25 14.91 -9.16
C GLU A 70 -1.81 14.14 -7.95
N SER A 71 -2.99 14.48 -7.45
CA SER A 71 -3.62 13.70 -6.37
C SER A 71 -4.11 12.33 -6.88
N GLU A 72 -4.62 12.27 -8.12
CA GLU A 72 -4.94 11.01 -8.79
C GLU A 72 -3.68 10.18 -9.06
N ARG A 73 -2.59 10.81 -9.53
CA ARG A 73 -1.29 10.14 -9.74
C ARG A 73 -0.77 9.54 -8.43
N ILE A 74 -0.82 10.30 -7.33
CA ILE A 74 -0.42 9.84 -6.00
C ILE A 74 -1.28 8.64 -5.56
N SER A 75 -2.60 8.76 -5.64
CA SER A 75 -3.52 7.68 -5.25
C SER A 75 -3.27 6.42 -6.07
N GLN A 76 -3.12 6.54 -7.39
CA GLN A 76 -2.87 5.39 -8.27
C GLN A 76 -1.52 4.74 -8.01
N TYR A 77 -0.46 5.54 -7.82
CA TYR A 77 0.87 5.02 -7.56
C TYR A 77 0.94 4.25 -6.25
N ILE A 78 0.42 4.83 -5.16
CA ILE A 78 0.47 4.22 -3.83
C ILE A 78 -0.45 3.00 -3.75
N THR A 79 -1.66 3.08 -4.32
CA THR A 79 -2.54 1.89 -4.38
C THR A 79 -1.95 0.78 -5.23
N ALA A 80 -1.23 1.11 -6.32
CA ALA A 80 -0.52 0.11 -7.11
C ALA A 80 0.63 -0.52 -6.32
N SER A 81 1.40 0.26 -5.54
CA SER A 81 2.46 -0.31 -4.70
C SER A 81 1.93 -1.22 -3.59
N HIS A 82 0.74 -0.95 -3.07
CA HIS A 82 0.09 -1.82 -2.08
C HIS A 82 -0.58 -3.07 -2.68
N GLN A 83 -0.66 -3.23 -4.01
CA GLN A 83 -1.40 -4.37 -4.60
C GLN A 83 -0.83 -5.72 -4.18
N TYR A 84 0.49 -5.83 -4.02
CA TYR A 84 1.07 -7.09 -3.59
C TYR A 84 0.63 -7.44 -2.16
N LEU A 85 0.55 -6.46 -1.23
CA LEU A 85 0.03 -6.67 0.12
C LEU A 85 -1.42 -7.15 0.10
N TYR A 86 -2.25 -6.58 -0.76
CA TYR A 86 -3.65 -7.01 -0.88
C TYR A 86 -3.78 -8.45 -1.37
N LYS A 87 -2.99 -8.84 -2.38
CA LYS A 87 -3.01 -10.21 -2.90
C LYS A 87 -2.40 -11.20 -1.92
N LEU A 88 -1.36 -10.81 -1.20
CA LEU A 88 -0.74 -11.64 -0.16
C LEU A 88 -1.71 -11.88 1.00
N ASP A 89 -2.39 -10.84 1.47
CA ASP A 89 -3.45 -10.94 2.48
C ASP A 89 -4.57 -11.90 2.04
N GLU A 90 -5.03 -11.77 0.79
CA GLU A 90 -6.05 -12.64 0.22
C GLU A 90 -5.59 -14.10 0.16
N ALA A 91 -4.37 -14.35 -0.34
CA ALA A 91 -3.81 -15.70 -0.42
C ALA A 91 -3.66 -16.37 0.96
N LEU A 92 -3.21 -15.61 1.97
CA LEU A 92 -3.08 -16.10 3.34
C LEU A 92 -4.44 -16.43 3.95
N ASN A 93 -5.44 -15.55 3.77
CA ASN A 93 -6.79 -15.79 4.26
C ASN A 93 -7.42 -17.02 3.59
N ASP A 94 -7.28 -17.17 2.27
CA ASP A 94 -7.75 -18.34 1.52
C ASP A 94 -7.10 -19.64 2.03
N LEU A 95 -5.81 -19.62 2.36
CA LEU A 95 -5.12 -20.77 2.93
C LEU A 95 -5.74 -21.18 4.28
N THR A 96 -6.02 -20.19 5.15
CA THR A 96 -6.59 -20.43 6.48
C THR A 96 -8.05 -20.86 6.46
N ASP A 97 -8.86 -20.30 5.54
CA ASP A 97 -10.29 -20.62 5.42
C ASP A 97 -10.53 -22.00 4.77
N ASN A 98 -9.63 -22.46 3.90
CA ASN A 98 -9.77 -23.72 3.17
C ASN A 98 -9.22 -24.98 3.88
N ILE A 99 -8.79 -24.88 5.16
CA ILE A 99 -8.32 -25.94 6.08
C ILE A 99 -8.12 -27.32 5.41
N SER A 100 -7.13 -27.38 4.52
CA SER A 100 -6.66 -28.62 3.92
C SER A 100 -5.15 -28.52 3.79
N GLU A 101 -4.45 -28.61 4.93
CA GLU A 101 -3.00 -28.83 5.00
C GLU A 101 -2.13 -27.86 4.17
N GLY A 102 -2.64 -26.67 3.83
CA GLY A 102 -1.92 -25.72 2.99
C GLY A 102 -0.74 -25.11 3.73
N ASN A 103 0.44 -25.16 3.11
CA ASN A 103 1.66 -24.54 3.61
C ASN A 103 1.81 -23.16 2.96
N PHE A 104 2.37 -22.18 3.67
CA PHE A 104 2.65 -20.84 3.11
C PHE A 104 3.57 -20.95 1.87
N SER A 105 4.38 -22.01 1.77
CA SER A 105 5.17 -22.33 0.57
C SER A 105 4.34 -22.59 -0.70
N ASP A 106 3.03 -22.83 -0.57
CA ASP A 106 2.12 -23.04 -1.70
C ASP A 106 1.62 -21.72 -2.30
N ILE A 107 1.95 -20.58 -1.68
CA ILE A 107 1.64 -19.24 -2.21
C ILE A 107 2.51 -18.97 -3.43
N ASP A 108 1.88 -18.76 -4.58
CA ASP A 108 2.55 -18.34 -5.80
C ASP A 108 2.95 -16.86 -5.71
N MET A 109 4.12 -16.60 -5.13
CA MET A 109 4.67 -15.24 -4.98
C MET A 109 4.85 -14.52 -6.32
N GLU A 110 5.07 -15.23 -7.43
CA GLU A 110 5.19 -14.63 -8.75
C GLU A 110 3.85 -14.02 -9.21
N SER A 111 2.72 -14.64 -8.84
CA SER A 111 1.37 -14.12 -9.14
C SER A 111 0.97 -12.87 -8.33
N ILE A 112 1.68 -12.61 -7.22
CA ILE A 112 1.39 -11.54 -6.27
C ILE A 112 2.08 -10.23 -6.66
N ILE A 113 3.19 -10.28 -7.40
CA ILE A 113 3.93 -9.10 -7.86
C ILE A 113 3.03 -8.20 -8.75
N ASP A 114 3.17 -6.88 -8.59
CA ASP A 114 2.51 -5.90 -9.48
C ASP A 114 3.26 -5.81 -10.82
N GLU A 115 2.56 -6.14 -11.91
CA GLU A 115 3.05 -6.01 -13.29
C GLU A 115 2.45 -4.78 -14.02
N SER A 116 1.68 -3.93 -13.33
CA SER A 116 0.95 -2.82 -13.97
C SER A 116 1.86 -1.78 -14.64
N GLY A 117 3.14 -1.73 -14.23
CA GLY A 117 4.09 -0.71 -14.64
C GLY A 117 3.79 0.69 -14.09
N THR A 118 2.76 0.82 -13.24
CA THR A 118 2.36 2.08 -12.60
C THR A 118 3.41 2.53 -11.58
N VAL A 119 3.95 1.58 -10.82
CA VAL A 119 5.00 1.80 -9.84
C VAL A 119 6.35 1.82 -10.55
N ASN A 120 6.81 3.03 -10.90
CA ASN A 120 8.12 3.21 -11.52
C ASN A 120 8.74 4.55 -11.11
N GLY A 121 10.07 4.64 -11.22
CA GLY A 121 10.82 5.84 -10.81
C GLY A 121 10.48 7.11 -11.60
N ARG A 122 9.87 7.01 -12.79
CA ARG A 122 9.41 8.19 -13.54
C ARG A 122 8.14 8.77 -12.93
N GLU A 123 7.18 7.94 -12.55
CA GLU A 123 5.97 8.40 -11.88
C GLU A 123 6.27 8.88 -10.45
N GLN A 124 7.11 8.15 -9.70
CA GLN A 124 7.58 8.60 -8.39
C GLN A 124 8.21 9.99 -8.46
N LYS A 125 9.10 10.23 -9.43
CA LYS A 125 9.76 11.53 -9.58
C LYS A 125 8.78 12.67 -9.83
N LYS A 126 7.71 12.43 -10.60
CA LYS A 126 6.68 13.46 -10.81
C LYS A 126 5.94 13.79 -9.51
N ILE A 127 5.63 12.77 -8.71
CA ILE A 127 5.03 12.94 -7.39
C ILE A 127 5.97 13.77 -6.51
N GLU A 128 7.24 13.40 -6.41
CA GLU A 128 8.24 14.14 -5.62
C GLU A 128 8.39 15.60 -6.09
N GLU A 129 8.41 15.85 -7.40
CA GLU A 129 8.46 17.21 -7.96
C GLU A 129 7.23 18.04 -7.55
N PHE A 130 6.04 17.46 -7.64
CA PHE A 130 4.81 18.12 -7.19
C PHE A 130 4.80 18.41 -5.68
N LEU A 131 5.17 17.42 -4.85
CA LEU A 131 5.26 17.57 -3.40
C LEU A 131 6.22 18.70 -3.02
N ASN A 132 7.37 18.77 -3.69
CA ASN A 132 8.36 19.82 -3.48
C ASN A 132 7.85 21.20 -3.91
N GLN A 133 7.22 21.31 -5.08
CA GLN A 133 6.62 22.56 -5.58
C GLN A 133 5.56 23.10 -4.62
N GLU A 134 4.74 22.21 -4.06
CA GLU A 134 3.70 22.55 -3.11
C GLU A 134 4.18 22.60 -1.65
N ASN A 135 5.48 22.39 -1.39
CA ASN A 135 6.07 22.38 -0.06
C ASN A 135 5.34 21.43 0.91
N ILE A 136 5.08 20.21 0.44
CA ILE A 136 4.48 19.11 1.19
C ILE A 136 5.62 18.16 1.60
N HIS A 137 6.05 18.26 2.85
CA HIS A 137 7.05 17.34 3.41
C HIS A 137 6.37 16.10 3.97
N THR A 138 6.80 14.91 3.57
CA THR A 138 6.25 13.62 3.97
C THR A 138 7.38 12.66 4.35
N LYS A 139 7.04 11.60 5.08
CA LYS A 139 7.94 10.49 5.40
C LYS A 139 8.12 9.52 4.23
N ALA A 140 7.13 9.47 3.33
CA ALA A 140 7.19 8.65 2.13
C ALA A 140 8.32 9.07 1.19
N PHE A 141 8.79 8.14 0.36
CA PHE A 141 9.84 8.36 -0.65
C PHE A 141 11.21 8.79 -0.11
N GLY A 142 11.51 8.51 1.16
CA GLY A 142 12.87 8.56 1.69
C GLY A 142 13.37 9.92 2.21
N GLY A 143 12.47 10.84 2.60
CA GLY A 143 12.72 11.95 3.55
C GLY A 143 13.81 12.98 3.20
#